data_AF-W0JPZ9-F1
#
_entry.id   AF-W0JPZ9-F1
#
_cell.length_a   1.000
_cell.length_b   1.000
_cell.length_c   1.000
_cell.angle_alpha   90.00
_cell.angle_beta   90.00
_cell.angle_gamma   90.00
#
_symmetry.space_group_name_H-M   'P 1'
#
loop_
_entity.id
_entity.type
_entity.pdbx_description
1 polymer ?
#
loop_
_entity_poly.entity_id
_entity_poly.type
_entity_poly.pdbx_seq_one_letter_code
_entity_poly.pdbx_strand_id
1 'polypeptide(L)'
;MGSEEPPPDEKSIDEVYHDRNLLAIGFARLAAIQWPGSAGWYLHEGWPVIWVETPAGQTSWHVTPDLTDVLERSSLLEKRPDGGFDGHDRTTKNSRLARFVTGTYPTFP
;
A
#
# COMPACT_ATOMS: atom_id res chain seq x y z
N MET A 1 7.97 -2.76 -43.03
CA MET A 1 7.49 -3.97 -42.34
C MET A 1 7.56 -3.65 -40.85
N GLY A 2 6.44 -3.20 -40.25
CA GLY A 2 6.38 -2.95 -38.82
C GLY A 2 6.28 -4.28 -38.11
N SER A 3 7.24 -4.59 -37.24
CA SER A 3 7.11 -5.68 -36.28
C SER A 3 6.15 -5.22 -35.20
N GLU A 4 4.88 -5.59 -35.31
CA GLU A 4 4.00 -5.59 -34.14
C GLU A 4 4.54 -6.65 -33.19
N GLU A 5 5.09 -6.21 -32.06
CA GLU A 5 5.36 -7.11 -30.95
C GLU A 5 4.04 -7.82 -30.57
N PRO A 6 4.08 -9.13 -30.26
CA PRO A 6 2.90 -9.83 -29.79
C PRO A 6 2.37 -9.12 -28.53
N PRO A 7 1.05 -9.13 -28.30
CA PRO A 7 0.48 -8.57 -27.09
C PRO A 7 1.16 -9.24 -25.88
N PRO A 8 1.55 -8.47 -24.85
CA PRO A 8 2.18 -9.05 -23.67
C PRO A 8 1.25 -10.10 -23.05
N ASP A 9 1.83 -11.22 -22.63
CA ASP A 9 1.13 -12.28 -21.90
C ASP A 9 0.37 -11.68 -20.69
N GLU A 10 -0.78 -12.27 -20.35
CA GLU A 10 -1.53 -11.88 -19.16
C GLU A 10 -0.64 -12.04 -17.93
N LYS A 11 -0.46 -10.96 -17.16
CA LYS A 11 0.30 -10.98 -15.91
C LYS A 11 -0.28 -12.02 -14.97
N SER A 12 0.58 -12.82 -14.36
CA SER A 12 0.21 -13.67 -13.25
C SER A 12 -0.29 -12.84 -12.07
N ILE A 13 -1.13 -13.45 -11.22
CA ILE A 13 -1.63 -12.82 -10.00
C ILE A 13 -0.45 -12.39 -9.11
N ASP A 14 0.61 -13.18 -9.04
CA ASP A 14 1.80 -12.89 -8.24
C ASP A 14 2.53 -11.64 -8.73
N GLU A 15 2.68 -11.45 -10.05
CA GLU A 15 3.23 -10.22 -10.62
C GLU A 15 2.36 -9.00 -10.30
N VAL A 16 1.04 -9.14 -10.35
CA VAL A 16 0.11 -8.06 -9.98
C VAL A 16 0.26 -7.70 -8.49
N TYR A 17 0.42 -8.69 -7.61
CA TYR A 17 0.66 -8.44 -6.19
C TYR A 17 2.02 -7.80 -5.93
N HIS A 18 3.07 -8.25 -6.61
CA HIS A 18 4.42 -7.70 -6.49
C HIS A 18 4.44 -6.22 -6.88
N ASP A 19 3.91 -5.87 -8.07
CA ASP A 19 3.78 -4.48 -8.54
C ASP A 19 2.99 -3.62 -7.54
N ARG A 20 1.85 -4.14 -7.08
CA ARG A 20 0.99 -3.44 -6.11
C ARG A 20 1.66 -3.28 -4.74
N ASN A 21 2.48 -4.23 -4.32
CA ASN A 21 3.19 -4.15 -3.05
C ASN A 21 4.33 -3.14 -3.10
N LEU A 22 5.09 -3.06 -4.20
CA LEU A 22 6.06 -1.98 -4.41
C LEU A 22 5.39 -0.60 -4.42
N LEU A 23 4.21 -0.48 -5.05
CA LEU A 23 3.44 0.77 -5.01
C LEU A 23 3.03 1.14 -3.58
N ALA A 24 2.58 0.17 -2.77
CA ALA A 24 2.21 0.41 -1.38
C ALA A 24 3.42 0.85 -0.52
N ILE A 25 4.59 0.24 -0.73
CA ILE A 25 5.86 0.64 -0.09
C ILE A 25 6.22 2.07 -0.47
N GLY A 26 6.20 2.39 -1.77
CA GLY A 26 6.50 3.73 -2.28
C GLY A 26 5.54 4.79 -1.73
N PHE A 27 4.25 4.49 -1.69
CA PHE A 27 3.25 5.40 -1.11
C PHE A 27 3.49 5.65 0.38
N ALA A 28 3.74 4.60 1.17
CA ALA A 28 4.06 4.74 2.59
C ALA A 28 5.34 5.56 2.79
N ARG A 29 6.34 5.36 1.95
CA ARG A 29 7.60 6.13 2.01
C ARG A 29 7.35 7.62 1.76
N LEU A 30 6.54 7.96 0.77
CA LEU A 30 6.13 9.34 0.50
C LEU A 30 5.34 9.93 1.67
N ALA A 31 4.39 9.18 2.23
CA ALA A 31 3.62 9.62 3.40
C ALA A 31 4.53 9.88 4.61
N ALA A 32 5.50 9.02 4.90
CA ALA A 32 6.46 9.22 5.99
C ALA A 32 7.34 10.47 5.79
N ILE A 33 7.67 10.83 4.54
CA ILE A 33 8.41 12.06 4.22
C ILE A 33 7.51 13.29 4.40
N GLN A 34 6.27 13.23 3.92
CA GLN A 34 5.35 14.36 3.92
C GLN A 34 4.73 14.63 5.29
N TRP A 35 4.45 13.57 6.06
CA TRP A 35 3.85 13.60 7.39
C TRP A 35 4.63 12.64 8.31
N PRO A 36 5.67 13.13 9.00
CA PRO A 36 6.49 12.30 9.88
C PRO A 36 5.63 11.54 10.90
N GLY A 37 5.87 10.24 11.02
CA GLY A 37 5.11 9.36 11.93
C GLY A 37 3.79 8.81 11.37
N SER A 38 3.38 9.22 10.18
CA SER A 38 2.12 8.75 9.55
C SER A 38 2.21 7.40 8.85
N ALA A 39 3.38 6.77 8.76
CA ALA A 39 3.52 5.50 8.08
C ALA A 39 4.62 4.65 8.69
N GLY A 40 4.50 3.34 8.48
CA GLY A 40 5.45 2.35 8.94
C GLY A 40 5.03 0.97 8.48
N TRP A 41 5.71 -0.04 9.01
CA TRP A 41 5.37 -1.44 8.75
C TRP A 41 5.58 -2.29 10.00
N TYR A 42 4.92 -3.44 10.06
CA TYR A 42 5.12 -4.42 11.13
C TYR A 42 4.80 -5.82 10.61
N LEU A 43 5.22 -6.85 11.33
CA LEU A 43 4.85 -8.24 11.02
C LEU A 43 3.51 -8.63 11.64
N HIS A 44 2.63 -9.22 10.84
CA HIS A 44 1.37 -9.83 11.26
C HIS A 44 1.26 -11.24 10.69
N GLU A 45 1.22 -12.25 11.55
CA GLU A 45 1.09 -13.67 11.15
C GLU A 45 2.14 -14.10 10.09
N GLY A 46 3.36 -13.57 10.19
CA GLY A 46 4.46 -13.85 9.27
C GLY A 46 4.47 -13.01 7.98
N TRP A 47 3.47 -12.14 7.79
CA TRP A 47 3.39 -11.24 6.64
C TRP A 47 3.74 -9.80 7.05
N PRO A 48 4.60 -9.10 6.29
CA PRO A 48 4.74 -7.67 6.44
C PRO A 48 3.44 -6.94 6.13
N VAL A 49 3.06 -6.03 7.01
CA VAL A 49 1.92 -5.13 6.84
C VAL A 49 2.43 -3.71 6.84
N ILE A 50 2.17 -3.01 5.74
CA ILE A 50 2.42 -1.58 5.63
C ILE A 50 1.15 -0.85 6.05
N TRP A 51 1.31 0.21 6.84
CA TRP A 51 0.23 1.10 7.22
C TRP A 51 0.57 2.54 6.89
N VAL A 52 -0.46 3.31 6.54
CA VAL A 52 -0.38 4.75 6.27
C VAL A 52 -1.61 5.43 6.89
N GLU A 53 -1.38 6.53 7.58
CA GLU A 53 -2.39 7.46 8.05
C GLU A 53 -2.45 8.66 7.11
N THR A 54 -3.59 8.82 6.46
CA THR A 54 -3.88 9.98 5.62
C THR A 54 -4.92 10.87 6.31
N PRO A 55 -5.12 12.12 5.87
CA PRO A 55 -6.25 12.93 6.31
C PRO A 55 -7.63 12.27 6.07
N ALA A 56 -7.72 11.31 5.14
CA ALA A 56 -8.94 10.55 4.87
C ALA A 56 -9.11 9.31 5.76
N GLY A 57 -8.13 8.99 6.61
CA GLY A 57 -8.10 7.85 7.53
C GLY A 57 -6.95 6.88 7.25
N GLN A 58 -6.88 5.85 8.09
CA GLN A 58 -5.85 4.81 8.01
C GLN A 58 -6.11 3.85 6.84
N THR A 59 -5.05 3.37 6.20
CA THR A 59 -5.04 2.34 5.17
C THR A 59 -3.89 1.37 5.42
N SER A 60 -4.05 0.12 4.99
CA SER A 60 -3.03 -0.91 5.15
C SER A 60 -3.02 -1.93 4.01
N TRP A 61 -1.87 -2.58 3.83
CA TRP A 61 -1.67 -3.65 2.87
C TRP A 61 -0.73 -4.71 3.44
N HIS A 62 -1.15 -5.97 3.32
CA HIS A 62 -0.22 -7.08 3.38
C HIS A 62 0.69 -7.05 2.16
N VAL A 63 1.97 -7.27 2.40
CA VAL A 63 3.03 -7.34 1.41
C VAL A 63 3.63 -8.73 1.43
N THR A 64 3.97 -9.24 0.26
CA THR A 64 4.58 -10.57 0.13
C THR A 64 5.94 -10.63 0.86
N PRO A 65 6.27 -11.75 1.55
CA PRO A 65 7.49 -11.84 2.35
C PRO A 65 8.80 -11.63 1.57
N ASP A 66 8.80 -11.88 0.25
CA ASP A 66 9.95 -11.63 -0.64
C ASP A 66 10.37 -10.17 -0.71
N LEU A 67 9.50 -9.23 -0.32
CA LEU A 67 9.78 -7.79 -0.29
C LEU A 67 10.22 -7.27 1.09
N THR A 68 10.50 -8.15 2.05
CA THR A 68 10.96 -7.77 3.40
C THR A 68 12.28 -7.00 3.34
N ASP A 69 13.20 -7.41 2.48
CA ASP A 69 14.49 -6.75 2.30
C ASP A 69 14.35 -5.32 1.73
N VAL A 70 13.34 -5.09 0.88
CA VAL A 70 12.96 -3.75 0.40
C VAL A 70 12.44 -2.90 1.54
N LEU A 71 11.59 -3.45 2.43
CA LEU A 71 11.07 -2.76 3.61
C LEU A 71 12.19 -2.34 4.56
N GLU A 72 13.11 -3.24 4.89
CA GLU A 72 14.26 -2.96 5.76
C GLU A 72 15.13 -1.81 5.21
N ARG A 73 15.29 -1.74 3.88
CA ARG A 73 16.06 -0.66 3.21
C ARG A 73 15.24 0.60 2.93
N SER A 74 13.92 0.58 3.11
CA SER A 74 13.02 1.67 2.74
C SER A 74 13.08 2.87 3.68
N SER A 75 13.75 2.75 4.84
CA SER A 75 13.74 3.70 5.96
C SER A 75 12.35 3.99 6.58
N LEU A 76 11.33 3.19 6.23
CA LEU A 76 10.10 3.13 7.01
C LEU A 76 10.39 2.54 8.38
N LEU A 77 9.72 3.09 9.40
CA LEU A 77 9.85 2.57 10.76
C LEU A 77 9.16 1.21 10.86
N GLU A 78 9.87 0.23 11.41
CA GLU A 78 9.27 -1.04 11.83
C GLU A 78 8.51 -0.81 13.15
N LYS A 79 7.25 -0.41 13.04
CA LYS A 79 6.35 -0.19 14.17
C LYS A 79 4.89 -0.35 13.75
N ARG A 80 4.02 -0.58 14.74
CA ARG A 80 2.56 -0.45 14.56
C ARG A 80 2.15 1.03 14.52
N PRO A 81 0.95 1.37 13.98
CA PRO A 81 0.42 2.72 14.10
C PRO A 81 0.32 3.13 15.57
N ASP A 82 0.65 4.40 15.88
CA ASP A 82 0.67 4.89 17.26
C ASP A 82 -0.73 4.88 17.89
N GLY A 83 -1.77 5.12 17.08
CA GLY A 83 -3.19 4.99 17.47
C GLY A 83 -3.75 3.57 17.39
N GLY A 84 -2.93 2.59 17.02
CA GLY A 84 -3.36 1.23 16.73
C GLY A 84 -4.03 1.06 15.36
N PHE A 85 -4.42 -0.17 15.04
CA PHE A 85 -5.17 -0.49 13.83
C PHE A 85 -6.65 -0.14 14.04
N ASP A 86 -7.24 0.61 13.11
CA ASP A 86 -8.61 1.13 13.27
C ASP A 86 -9.72 0.20 12.75
N GLY A 87 -9.39 -1.00 12.27
CA GLY A 87 -10.36 -2.04 11.92
C GLY A 87 -10.97 -1.93 10.52
N HIS A 88 -10.39 -1.15 9.60
CA HIS A 88 -10.98 -0.97 8.27
C HIS A 88 -11.00 -2.25 7.42
N ASP A 89 -12.13 -2.49 6.75
CA ASP A 89 -12.25 -3.50 5.71
C ASP A 89 -11.78 -2.97 4.34
N ARG A 90 -11.82 -3.83 3.32
CA ARG A 90 -11.42 -3.47 1.96
C ARG A 90 -12.25 -2.30 1.39
N THR A 91 -13.56 -2.30 1.64
CA THR A 91 -14.47 -1.26 1.14
C THR A 91 -14.17 0.10 1.77
N THR A 92 -14.00 0.13 3.08
CA THR A 92 -13.63 1.32 3.84
C THR A 92 -12.27 1.84 3.40
N LYS A 93 -11.27 0.95 3.28
CA LYS A 93 -9.94 1.30 2.77
C LYS A 93 -10.01 1.98 1.40
N ASN A 94 -10.71 1.36 0.44
CA ASN A 94 -10.81 1.88 -0.92
C ASN A 94 -11.56 3.22 -0.97
N SER A 95 -12.61 3.37 -0.16
CA SER A 95 -13.33 4.64 -0.01
C SER A 95 -12.44 5.77 0.52
N ARG A 96 -11.59 5.47 1.51
CA ARG A 96 -10.63 6.43 2.07
C ARG A 96 -9.55 6.82 1.07
N LEU A 97 -9.01 5.86 0.33
CA LEU A 97 -8.05 6.15 -0.75
C LEU A 97 -8.67 7.00 -1.85
N ALA A 98 -9.88 6.67 -2.29
CA ALA A 98 -10.60 7.48 -3.27
C ALA A 98 -10.89 8.90 -2.75
N ARG A 99 -11.26 9.05 -1.46
CA ARG A 99 -11.39 10.37 -0.82
C ARG A 99 -10.08 11.11 -0.76
N PHE A 100 -8.99 10.43 -0.45
CA PHE A 100 -7.67 11.05 -0.41
C PHE A 100 -7.25 11.57 -1.80
N VAL A 101 -7.57 10.83 -2.86
CA VAL A 101 -7.27 11.24 -4.25
C VAL A 101 -8.17 12.38 -4.74
N THR A 102 -9.46 12.36 -4.41
CA THR A 102 -10.46 13.26 -5.02
C THR A 102 -10.89 14.42 -4.12
N GLY A 103 -10.60 14.36 -2.82
CA GLY A 103 -11.14 15.26 -1.80
C GLY A 103 -12.55 14.93 -1.31
N THR A 104 -13.27 13.99 -1.95
CA THR A 104 -14.66 13.63 -1.64
C THR A 104 -14.83 12.11 -1.51
N TYR A 105 -15.74 11.63 -0.67
CA TYR A 105 -16.03 10.19 -0.65
C TYR A 105 -16.67 9.73 -1.97
N PRO A 106 -16.23 8.60 -2.55
CA PRO A 106 -16.90 8.04 -3.72
C PRO A 106 -18.33 7.62 -3.35
N THR A 107 -19.27 7.89 -4.25
CA THR A 107 -20.62 7.31 -4.21
C THR A 107 -20.57 5.97 -4.94
N PHE A 108 -20.75 4.87 -4.22
CA PHE A 108 -20.92 3.57 -4.87
C PHE A 108 -22.40 3.41 -5.29
N PRO A 109 -22.67 2.89 -6.50
CA PRO A 109 -24.01 2.47 -6.89
C PRO A 109 -24.50 1.26 -6.08
#